data_AF-A0A955IGJ6-F1
#
_entry.id   AF-A0A955IGJ6-F1
#
_cell.length_a   1.000
_cell.length_b   1.000
_cell.length_c   1.000
_cell.angle_alpha   90.00
_cell.angle_beta   90.00
_cell.angle_gamma   90.00
#
_symmetry.space_group_name_H-M   'P 1'
#
loop_
_entity.id
_entity.type
_entity.pdbx_description
1 polymer ?
#
loop_
_entity_poly.entity_id
_entity_poly.type
_entity_poly.pdbx_seq_one_letter_code
_entity_poly.pdbx_strand_id
1 'polypeptide(L)'
;MPETEQAPHHRSSIKETVTQLIIAFVMAFVFRGFVIEAFLIPTGSMAPTLMGAHVNLTSDVSGYNWSMTPWLDGPGGTPANQGLFRVEDPMTGVEVNSRPREPLMGGDRIFVLKYLPYLYDPARFDCVVFKNPTNPDENYIKRLIGLP
;
A
#
# COMPACT_ATOMS: atom_id res chain seq x y z
N MET A 1 39.92 48.11 12.38
CA MET A 1 40.52 46.80 12.72
C MET A 1 39.55 45.74 12.20
N PRO A 2 40.00 44.72 11.47
CA PRO A 2 39.13 43.60 11.10
C PRO A 2 39.22 42.48 12.15
N GLU A 3 38.07 42.01 12.63
CA GLU A 3 38.00 40.71 13.31
C GLU A 3 38.00 39.62 12.24
N THR A 4 38.97 38.70 12.31
CA THR A 4 38.98 37.50 11.47
C THR A 4 38.09 36.43 12.10
N GLU A 5 36.82 36.43 11.70
CA GLU A 5 35.82 35.44 12.11
C GLU A 5 36.27 34.02 11.71
N GLN A 6 36.66 33.21 12.70
CA GLN A 6 37.16 31.85 12.48
C GLN A 6 35.99 30.85 12.40
N ALA A 7 35.48 30.63 11.19
CA ALA A 7 34.55 29.55 10.93
C ALA A 7 35.20 28.18 11.26
N PRO A 8 34.54 27.30 12.06
CA PRO A 8 35.15 26.06 12.54
C PRO A 8 35.29 25.04 11.41
N HIS A 9 36.53 24.76 10.99
CA HIS A 9 36.84 23.80 9.93
C HIS A 9 36.68 22.35 10.40
N HIS A 10 35.43 21.87 10.50
CA HIS A 10 35.12 20.48 10.84
C HIS A 10 35.67 19.51 9.78
N ARG A 11 36.85 18.94 10.03
CA ARG A 11 37.30 17.72 9.37
C ARG A 11 36.46 16.55 9.90
N SER A 12 35.28 16.35 9.31
CA SER A 12 34.45 15.17 9.55
C SER A 12 35.30 13.92 9.33
N SER A 13 35.65 13.23 10.41
CA SER A 13 36.41 12.00 10.33
C SER A 13 35.55 10.95 9.64
N ILE A 14 36.12 10.17 8.73
CA ILE A 14 35.39 9.08 8.06
C ILE A 14 34.76 8.13 9.11
N LYS A 15 35.40 8.00 10.28
CA LYS A 15 34.86 7.27 11.44
C LYS A 15 33.58 7.88 12.01
N GLU A 16 33.46 9.21 12.07
CA GLU A 16 32.28 9.91 12.57
C GLU A 16 31.11 9.74 11.60
N THR A 17 31.35 9.95 10.30
CA THR A 17 30.34 9.73 9.23
C THR A 17 29.86 8.29 9.20
N VAL A 18 30.76 7.30 9.32
CA VAL A 18 30.40 5.88 9.40
C VAL A 18 29.64 5.57 10.70
N THR A 19 30.02 6.16 11.83
CA THR A 19 29.30 5.98 13.11
C THR A 19 27.88 6.55 13.03
N GLN A 20 27.70 7.74 12.45
CA GLN A 20 26.39 8.34 12.20
C GLN A 20 25.54 7.48 11.25
N LEU A 21 26.14 6.96 10.18
CA LEU A 21 25.46 6.04 9.26
C LEU A 21 24.99 4.76 9.97
N ILE A 22 25.83 4.16 10.82
CA ILE A 22 25.48 2.96 11.60
C ILE A 22 24.36 3.26 12.60
N ILE A 23 24.44 4.38 13.33
CA ILE A 23 23.40 4.79 14.28
C ILE A 23 22.06 5.02 13.55
N ALA A 24 22.08 5.72 12.42
CA ALA A 24 20.88 5.95 11.61
C ALA A 24 20.29 4.63 11.07
N PHE A 25 21.14 3.69 10.62
CA PHE A 25 20.72 2.37 10.13
C PHE A 25 20.08 1.53 11.24
N VAL A 26 20.72 1.45 12.42
CA VAL A 26 20.18 0.72 13.58
C VAL A 26 18.86 1.36 14.06
N MET A 27 18.81 2.69 14.14
CA MET A 27 17.59 3.41 14.52
C MET A 27 16.44 3.18 13.52
N ALA A 28 16.73 3.19 12.22
CA ALA A 28 15.75 2.87 11.17
C ALA A 28 15.24 1.43 11.26
N PHE A 29 16.11 0.46 11.58
CA PHE A 29 15.71 -0.94 11.81
C PHE A 29 14.84 -1.12 13.06
N VAL A 30 15.16 -0.44 14.17
CA VAL A 30 14.32 -0.43 15.38
C VAL A 30 12.95 0.20 15.08
N PHE A 31 12.92 1.36 14.40
CA PHE A 31 11.68 2.03 14.01
C PHE A 31 10.81 1.16 13.09
N ARG A 32 11.41 0.48 12.11
CA ARG A 32 10.75 -0.48 11.20
C ARG A 32 10.38 -1.82 11.86
N GLY A 33 11.02 -2.20 12.96
CA GLY A 33 10.68 -3.42 13.69
C GLY A 33 9.48 -3.23 14.64
N PHE A 34 9.44 -2.08 15.33
CA PHE A 34 8.48 -1.85 16.42
C PHE A 34 7.35 -0.87 16.08
N VAL A 35 7.63 0.23 15.37
CA VAL A 35 6.65 1.33 15.20
C VAL A 35 5.81 1.16 13.93
N ILE A 36 6.46 0.85 12.80
CA ILE A 36 5.82 0.75 11.48
C ILE A 36 5.85 -0.69 10.97
N GLU A 37 4.68 -1.27 10.72
CA GLU A 37 4.55 -2.49 9.92
C GLU A 37 4.28 -2.16 8.45
N ALA A 38 4.86 -2.92 7.52
CA ALA A 38 4.69 -2.72 6.09
C ALA A 38 3.84 -3.85 5.50
N PHE A 39 2.59 -3.55 5.13
CA PHE A 39 1.66 -4.52 4.55
C PHE A 39 1.51 -4.32 3.05
N LEU A 40 1.41 -5.44 2.33
CA LEU A 40 0.89 -5.52 0.97
C LEU A 40 -0.59 -5.92 1.04
N ILE A 41 -1.46 -5.22 0.33
CA ILE A 41 -2.90 -5.48 0.31
C ILE A 41 -3.26 -6.21 -0.99
N PRO A 42 -3.57 -7.53 -0.95
CA PRO A 42 -3.96 -8.26 -2.15
C PRO A 42 -5.42 -8.00 -2.56
N THR A 43 -6.32 -7.63 -1.64
CA THR A 43 -7.77 -7.58 -1.90
C THR A 43 -8.34 -6.15 -1.95
N GLY A 44 -9.19 -5.88 -2.94
CA GLY A 44 -9.92 -4.60 -3.08
C GLY A 44 -11.07 -4.40 -2.08
N SER A 45 -11.07 -5.08 -0.93
CA SER A 45 -12.15 -4.98 0.08
C SER A 45 -12.28 -3.58 0.72
N MET A 46 -11.34 -2.68 0.44
CA MET A 46 -11.28 -1.31 0.94
C MET A 46 -11.35 -0.27 -0.20
N ALA A 47 -11.79 -0.69 -1.39
CA ALA A 47 -12.07 0.20 -2.52
C ALA A 47 -13.19 1.21 -2.18
N PRO A 48 -13.17 2.43 -2.74
CA PRO A 48 -12.17 2.96 -3.68
C PRO A 48 -10.87 3.46 -3.01
N THR A 49 -10.74 3.40 -1.68
CA THR A 49 -9.56 3.94 -0.98
C THR A 49 -8.32 3.07 -1.07
N LEU A 50 -8.48 1.74 -1.16
CA LEU A 50 -7.41 0.76 -1.35
C LEU A 50 -7.95 -0.31 -2.31
N MET A 51 -7.45 -0.31 -3.54
CA MET A 51 -7.95 -1.11 -4.66
C MET A 51 -7.42 -2.56 -4.65
N GLY A 52 -6.33 -2.82 -3.91
CA GLY A 52 -5.69 -4.13 -3.86
C GLY A 52 -5.10 -4.53 -5.21
N ALA A 53 -4.99 -5.83 -5.48
CA ALA A 53 -4.47 -6.33 -6.74
C ALA A 53 -5.52 -6.21 -7.86
N HIS A 54 -5.31 -5.27 -8.78
CA HIS A 54 -6.32 -4.87 -9.79
C HIS A 54 -5.75 -4.75 -11.20
N VAL A 55 -6.63 -4.75 -12.20
CA VAL A 55 -6.33 -4.39 -13.60
C VAL A 55 -7.23 -3.24 -14.03
N ASN A 56 -6.67 -2.32 -14.81
CA ASN A 56 -7.40 -1.21 -15.41
C ASN A 56 -7.93 -1.62 -16.78
N LEU A 57 -9.25 -1.65 -16.92
CA LEU A 57 -9.97 -1.89 -18.16
C LEU A 57 -10.55 -0.58 -18.69
N THR A 58 -10.62 -0.48 -20.02
CA THR A 58 -11.41 0.54 -20.71
C THR A 58 -12.42 -0.16 -21.61
N SER A 59 -13.65 0.35 -21.67
CA SER A 59 -14.66 -0.08 -22.64
C SER A 59 -14.33 0.50 -24.02
N ASP A 60 -14.25 -0.34 -25.04
CA ASP A 60 -14.13 0.08 -26.44
C ASP A 60 -15.41 0.76 -26.96
N VAL A 61 -16.53 0.69 -26.21
CA VAL A 61 -17.84 1.24 -26.59
C VAL A 61 -18.11 2.60 -25.95
N SER A 62 -17.95 2.70 -24.63
CA SER A 62 -18.22 3.95 -23.88
C SER A 62 -16.97 4.81 -23.63
N GLY A 63 -15.77 4.25 -23.83
CA GLY A 63 -14.51 4.88 -23.41
C GLY A 63 -14.32 4.96 -21.90
N TYR A 64 -15.29 4.49 -21.10
CA TYR A 64 -15.22 4.51 -19.64
C TYR A 64 -14.13 3.56 -19.15
N ASN A 65 -13.39 3.99 -18.13
CA ASN A 65 -12.33 3.22 -17.49
C ASN A 65 -12.75 2.79 -16.09
N TRP A 66 -12.51 1.53 -15.76
CA TRP A 66 -12.70 1.01 -14.41
C TRP A 66 -11.58 0.04 -14.03
N SER A 67 -11.22 0.05 -12.76
CA SER A 67 -10.36 -0.96 -12.15
C SER A 67 -11.22 -2.12 -11.66
N MET A 68 -10.80 -3.36 -11.92
CA MET A 68 -11.39 -4.55 -11.29
C MET A 68 -10.29 -5.42 -10.68
N THR A 69 -10.58 -6.10 -9.56
CA THR A 69 -9.73 -7.20 -9.08
C THR A 69 -9.97 -8.41 -9.98
N PRO A 70 -9.02 -8.85 -10.83
CA PRO A 70 -9.27 -9.97 -11.73
C PRO A 70 -9.36 -11.27 -10.93
N TRP A 71 -10.28 -12.15 -11.34
CA TRP A 71 -10.36 -13.49 -10.76
C TRP A 71 -9.16 -14.34 -11.20
N LEU A 72 -8.65 -15.17 -10.29
CA LEU A 72 -7.40 -15.92 -10.46
C LEU A 72 -7.60 -17.44 -10.48
N ASP A 73 -8.76 -17.91 -10.97
CA ASP A 73 -9.11 -19.35 -11.04
C ASP A 73 -8.24 -20.14 -12.05
N GLY A 74 -7.45 -19.44 -12.87
CA GLY A 74 -6.55 -20.06 -13.85
C GLY A 74 -5.52 -20.97 -13.16
N PRO A 75 -5.31 -22.22 -13.64
CA PRO A 75 -4.32 -23.13 -13.05
C PRO A 75 -2.94 -22.47 -12.96
N GLY A 76 -2.40 -22.42 -11.74
CA GLY A 76 -1.13 -21.75 -11.42
C GLY A 76 -1.24 -20.28 -10.98
N GLY A 77 -2.45 -19.71 -10.87
CA GLY A 77 -2.64 -18.31 -10.45
C GLY A 77 -2.08 -17.28 -11.44
N THR A 78 -1.86 -17.70 -12.69
CA THR A 78 -1.25 -16.89 -13.74
C THR A 78 -2.15 -15.68 -14.04
N PRO A 79 -1.65 -14.44 -13.96
CA PRO A 79 -2.45 -13.29 -14.39
C PRO A 79 -2.79 -13.45 -15.87
N ALA A 80 -4.06 -13.25 -16.23
CA ALA A 80 -4.54 -13.31 -17.62
C ALA A 80 -4.10 -12.07 -18.45
N ASN A 81 -2.80 -11.77 -18.41
CA ASN A 81 -2.10 -10.63 -18.99
C ASN A 81 -2.07 -10.64 -20.55
N GLN A 82 -2.82 -11.55 -21.16
CA GLN A 82 -2.90 -11.77 -22.61
C GLN A 82 -4.33 -12.15 -23.06
N GLY A 83 -5.30 -12.19 -22.13
CA GLY A 83 -6.69 -12.52 -22.43
C GLY A 83 -7.52 -11.31 -22.85
N LEU A 84 -8.52 -11.55 -23.70
CA LEU A 84 -9.70 -10.68 -23.76
C LEU A 84 -10.56 -11.03 -22.54
N PHE A 85 -10.78 -10.09 -21.63
CA PHE A 85 -11.79 -10.28 -20.59
C PHE A 85 -13.15 -9.92 -21.19
N ARG A 86 -14.10 -10.86 -21.15
CA ARG A 86 -15.51 -10.53 -21.37
C ARG A 86 -16.04 -9.90 -20.08
N VAL A 87 -16.38 -8.62 -20.13
CA VAL A 87 -16.86 -7.85 -18.98
C VAL A 87 -18.07 -7.03 -19.41
N GLU A 88 -19.08 -6.94 -18.54
CA GLU A 88 -20.22 -6.03 -18.75
C GLU A 88 -19.78 -4.59 -18.48
N ASP A 89 -20.03 -3.69 -19.42
CA ASP A 89 -19.73 -2.27 -19.26
C ASP A 89 -20.73 -1.62 -18.26
N PRO A 90 -20.29 -1.13 -17.09
CA PRO A 90 -21.17 -0.60 -16.05
C PRO A 90 -21.86 0.72 -16.44
N MET A 91 -21.50 1.32 -17.59
CA MET A 91 -22.20 2.49 -18.16
C MET A 91 -23.26 2.09 -19.20
N THR A 92 -23.16 0.93 -19.84
CA THR A 92 -24.00 0.56 -21.00
C THR A 92 -24.71 -0.79 -20.91
N GLY A 93 -24.33 -1.68 -19.99
CA GLY A 93 -24.87 -3.04 -19.88
C GLY A 93 -24.49 -3.98 -21.02
N VAL A 94 -23.50 -3.61 -21.84
CA VAL A 94 -23.04 -4.39 -23.01
C VAL A 94 -21.84 -5.25 -22.62
N GLU A 95 -21.85 -6.53 -23.00
CA GLU A 95 -20.65 -7.38 -22.92
C GLU A 95 -19.56 -6.85 -23.88
N VAL A 96 -18.51 -6.26 -23.32
CA VAL A 96 -17.32 -5.80 -24.07
C VAL A 96 -16.15 -6.76 -23.83
N ASN A 97 -15.36 -6.98 -24.88
CA ASN A 97 -14.16 -7.83 -24.82
C ASN A 97 -12.93 -6.97 -24.50
N SER A 98 -12.97 -6.27 -23.37
CA SER A 98 -11.91 -5.33 -22.97
C SER A 98 -10.56 -6.04 -22.77
N ARG A 99 -9.50 -5.43 -23.30
CA ARG A 99 -8.12 -5.82 -22.99
C ARG A 99 -7.63 -5.08 -21.74
N PRO A 100 -6.83 -5.72 -20.87
CA PRO A 100 -6.08 -5.00 -19.86
C PRO A 100 -5.09 -4.07 -20.57
N ARG A 101 -5.18 -2.77 -20.30
CA ARG A 101 -4.24 -1.78 -20.86
C ARG A 101 -2.88 -1.83 -20.15
N GLU A 102 -2.87 -2.33 -18.93
CA GLU A 102 -1.74 -2.40 -18.01
C GLU A 102 -1.70 -3.79 -17.37
N PRO A 103 -0.52 -4.32 -17.02
CA PRO A 103 -0.40 -5.59 -16.31
C PRO A 103 -1.01 -5.50 -14.90
N LEU A 104 -1.26 -6.66 -14.27
CA LEU A 104 -1.78 -6.77 -12.91
C LEU A 104 -1.00 -5.87 -11.93
N MET A 105 -1.68 -4.86 -11.36
CA MET A 105 -1.16 -4.04 -10.29
C MET A 105 -0.96 -4.93 -9.05
N GLY A 106 0.27 -4.97 -8.52
CA GLY A 106 0.68 -5.94 -7.49
C GLY A 106 0.15 -5.70 -6.07
N GLY A 107 -0.95 -4.97 -5.91
CA GLY A 107 -1.53 -4.61 -4.62
C GLY A 107 -0.95 -3.33 -3.99
N ASP A 108 -1.78 -2.66 -3.19
CA ASP A 108 -1.39 -1.44 -2.48
C ASP A 108 -0.40 -1.75 -1.35
N ARG A 109 0.49 -0.80 -1.07
CA ARG A 109 1.53 -0.92 -0.03
C ARG A 109 1.29 0.14 1.04
N ILE A 110 0.92 -0.29 2.24
CA ILE A 110 0.63 0.62 3.35
C ILE A 110 1.62 0.45 4.50
N PHE A 111 1.76 1.52 5.28
CA PHE A 111 2.46 1.51 6.55
C PHE A 111 1.45 1.63 7.70
N VAL A 112 1.52 0.72 8.66
CA VAL A 112 0.60 0.64 9.81
C VAL A 112 1.37 0.98 11.08
N LEU A 113 0.86 1.97 11.82
CA LEU A 113 1.46 2.46 13.07
C LEU A 113 0.92 1.65 14.25
N LYS A 114 1.70 0.69 14.76
CA LYS A 114 1.25 -0.24 15.82
C LYS A 114 0.81 0.43 17.12
N TYR A 115 1.39 1.60 17.42
CA TYR A 115 1.14 2.35 18.65
C TYR A 115 0.10 3.47 18.51
N LEU A 116 -0.47 3.70 17.33
CA LEU A 116 -1.48 4.75 17.12
C LEU A 116 -2.70 4.63 18.08
N PRO A 117 -3.33 3.46 18.28
CA PRO A 117 -4.46 3.33 19.22
C PRO A 117 -4.08 3.39 20.71
N TYR A 118 -2.79 3.55 21.05
CA TYR A 118 -2.33 3.86 22.41
C TYR A 118 -2.09 5.37 22.62
N LEU A 119 -2.14 6.17 21.55
CA LEU A 119 -1.89 7.62 21.56
C LEU A 119 -3.15 8.43 21.25
N TYR A 120 -4.08 7.86 20.48
CA TYR A 120 -5.34 8.48 20.07
C TYR A 120 -6.46 7.44 20.08
N ASP A 121 -7.64 7.82 20.59
CA ASP A 121 -8.86 7.02 20.43
C ASP A 121 -9.23 6.92 18.94
N PRO A 122 -9.67 5.75 18.45
CA PRO A 122 -10.02 5.56 17.04
C PRO A 122 -11.26 6.36 16.66
N ALA A 123 -11.20 7.08 15.54
CA ALA A 123 -12.32 7.83 15.00
C ALA A 123 -13.21 6.94 14.10
N ARG A 124 -14.48 7.33 13.95
CA ARG A 124 -15.33 6.71 12.92
C ARG A 124 -14.75 7.03 11.54
N PHE A 125 -14.78 6.02 10.68
CA PHE A 125 -14.20 5.95 9.34
C PHE A 125 -12.67 5.77 9.26
N ASP A 126 -11.96 5.58 10.38
CA ASP A 126 -10.56 5.18 10.37
C ASP A 126 -10.35 3.81 9.73
N CYS A 127 -9.20 3.63 9.08
CA CYS A 127 -8.79 2.37 8.46
C CYS A 127 -7.93 1.58 9.45
N VAL A 128 -8.55 0.66 10.19
CA VAL A 128 -7.92 -0.12 11.26
C VAL A 128 -7.45 -1.49 10.77
N VAL A 129 -6.35 -1.97 11.35
CA VAL A 129 -5.79 -3.30 11.07
C VAL A 129 -5.84 -4.14 12.34
N PHE A 130 -6.40 -5.34 12.23
CA PHE A 130 -6.61 -6.25 13.35
C PHE A 130 -6.43 -7.71 12.90
N LYS A 131 -6.12 -8.60 13.85
CA LYS A 131 -6.04 -10.04 13.58
C LYS A 131 -7.44 -10.63 13.41
N ASN A 132 -7.62 -11.52 12.42
CA ASN A 132 -8.87 -12.23 12.21
C ASN A 132 -9.21 -13.05 13.49
N PRO A 133 -10.39 -12.85 14.12
CA PRO A 133 -10.74 -13.52 15.38
C PRO A 133 -10.88 -15.04 15.24
N THR A 134 -11.10 -15.56 14.03
CA THR A 134 -11.17 -16.98 13.72
C THR A 134 -9.79 -17.59 13.41
N ASN A 135 -8.84 -16.78 12.94
CA ASN A 135 -7.48 -17.21 12.63
C ASN A 135 -6.46 -16.09 12.94
N PRO A 136 -5.78 -16.12 14.11
CA PRO A 136 -4.87 -15.05 14.54
C PRO A 136 -3.64 -14.81 13.64
N ASP A 137 -3.32 -15.69 12.70
CA ASP A 137 -2.20 -15.51 11.76
C ASP A 137 -2.56 -14.60 10.57
N GLU A 138 -3.85 -14.40 10.30
CA GLU A 138 -4.35 -13.54 9.22
C GLU A 138 -4.65 -12.13 9.75
N ASN A 139 -4.21 -11.08 9.04
CA ASN A 139 -4.45 -9.69 9.40
C ASN A 139 -5.46 -9.06 8.44
N TYR A 140 -6.55 -8.51 8.97
CA TYR A 140 -7.59 -7.83 8.21
C TYR A 140 -7.51 -6.31 8.38
N ILE A 141 -7.74 -5.61 7.27
CA ILE A 141 -7.87 -4.17 7.18
C ILE A 141 -9.34 -3.87 6.92
N LYS A 142 -9.99 -3.08 7.77
CA LYS A 142 -11.38 -2.65 7.60
C LYS A 142 -11.56 -1.20 8.03
N ARG A 143 -12.64 -0.57 7.57
CA ARG A 143 -13.05 0.76 8.03
C ARG A 143 -13.86 0.63 9.31
N LEU A 144 -13.51 1.38 10.35
CA LEU A 144 -14.20 1.38 11.63
C LEU A 144 -15.49 2.20 11.53
N ILE A 145 -16.65 1.54 11.65
CA ILE A 145 -17.97 2.19 11.51
C ILE A 145 -18.67 2.36 12.87
N GLY A 146 -18.57 1.35 13.73
CA GLY A 146 -19.06 1.37 15.10
C GLY A 146 -17.94 1.71 16.10
N LEU A 147 -18.28 2.55 17.08
CA LEU A 147 -17.56 2.70 18.34
C LEU A 147 -18.48 2.15 19.45
N PRO A 148 -17.91 1.70 20.59
CA PRO A 148 -18.68 1.28 21.77
C PRO A 148 -19.50 2.44 22.37
#